data_AF-A0A0F2L620-F1
#
_entry.id   AF-A0A0F2L620-F1
#
_cell.length_a   1.000
_cell.length_b   1.000
_cell.length_c   1.000
_cell.angle_alpha   90.00
_cell.angle_beta   90.00
_cell.angle_gamma   90.00
#
_symmetry.space_group_name_H-M   'P 1'
#
loop_
_entity.id
_entity.type
_entity.pdbx_description
1 polymer ?
#
loop_
_entity_poly.entity_id
_entity_poly.type
_entity_poly.pdbx_seq_one_letter_code
_entity_poly.pdbx_strand_id
1 'polypeptide(L)'
;MDFRDIPINECPIKYLDTLHLILLILYRRAKLCSSLDLKCLDLPILATTPLVAKNCDRDDVYKFFRRMRRIVEKMGDEIEIFRFGKLSAYLSIVFKTATIKVHNTFIVNDEDCKKVNCVTVNNVTTLNMRLIVKLSNENLVILNIPDAVIWLSKMYGFDVTYGILKLIHDYIETGTFNDEIDELIEIVRRWGINIDRESFIRSTLPGKRNLEHLREIKV
;
A
#
# COMPACT_ATOMS: atom_id res chain seq x y z
N MET A 1 9.26 -9.62 -11.19
CA MET A 1 9.36 -8.44 -12.08
C MET A 1 9.42 -7.23 -11.18
N ASP A 2 10.28 -6.23 -11.40
CA ASP A 2 10.24 -5.05 -10.52
C ASP A 2 8.85 -4.38 -10.68
N PHE A 3 8.16 -4.08 -9.58
CA PHE A 3 6.85 -3.45 -9.62
C PHE A 3 6.88 -2.04 -10.24
N ARG A 4 8.06 -1.46 -10.45
CA ARG A 4 8.27 -0.18 -11.15
C ARG A 4 8.29 -0.33 -12.68
N ASP A 5 8.56 -1.51 -13.20
CA ASP A 5 8.79 -1.76 -14.62
C ASP A 5 7.46 -1.87 -15.38
N ILE A 6 6.98 -0.73 -15.87
CA ILE A 6 5.71 -0.65 -16.59
C ILE A 6 5.95 0.05 -17.92
N PRO A 7 5.53 -0.56 -19.04
CA PRO A 7 5.60 0.09 -20.33
C PRO A 7 4.85 1.42 -20.32
N ILE A 8 5.52 2.48 -20.77
CA ILE A 8 5.10 3.89 -20.58
C ILE A 8 3.72 4.18 -21.21
N ASN A 9 3.32 3.38 -22.20
CA ASN A 9 2.12 3.58 -23.03
C ASN A 9 0.97 2.63 -22.67
N GLU A 10 1.10 1.86 -21.61
CA GLU A 10 0.17 0.77 -21.31
C GLU A 10 -0.53 0.96 -19.96
N CYS A 11 -1.76 0.44 -19.86
CA CYS A 11 -2.55 0.50 -18.63
C CYS A 11 -1.95 -0.44 -17.57
N PRO A 12 -1.37 0.04 -16.46
CA PRO A 12 -0.71 -0.81 -15.46
C PRO A 12 -1.62 -1.89 -14.88
N ILE A 13 -2.94 -1.68 -14.84
CA ILE A 13 -3.91 -2.65 -14.33
C ILE A 13 -3.96 -3.93 -15.19
N LYS A 14 -3.66 -3.83 -16.49
CA LYS A 14 -3.65 -4.98 -17.41
C LYS A 14 -2.38 -5.82 -17.28
N TYR A 15 -1.27 -5.19 -16.90
CA TYR A 15 0.07 -5.80 -16.90
C TYR A 15 0.48 -6.30 -15.52
N LEU A 16 0.02 -5.64 -14.46
CA LEU A 16 0.37 -5.95 -13.09
C LEU A 16 -0.74 -6.72 -12.37
N ASP A 17 -0.30 -7.65 -11.52
CA ASP A 17 -1.18 -8.23 -10.51
C ASP A 17 -1.57 -7.20 -9.44
N THR A 18 -2.42 -7.63 -8.50
CA THR A 18 -2.90 -6.74 -7.45
C THR A 18 -1.78 -6.22 -6.56
N LEU A 19 -0.86 -7.09 -6.13
CA LEU A 19 0.26 -6.70 -5.28
C LEU A 19 1.15 -5.66 -5.95
N HIS A 20 1.65 -5.97 -7.15
CA HIS A 20 2.55 -5.10 -7.89
C HIS A 20 1.89 -3.75 -8.19
N LEU A 21 0.60 -3.74 -8.51
CA LEU A 21 -0.14 -2.49 -8.72
C LEU A 21 -0.24 -1.65 -7.45
N ILE A 22 -0.54 -2.27 -6.29
CA ILE A 22 -0.60 -1.57 -5.00
C ILE A 22 0.78 -0.97 -4.67
N LEU A 23 1.85 -1.78 -4.79
CA LEU A 23 3.21 -1.33 -4.50
C LEU A 23 3.67 -0.20 -5.42
N LEU A 24 3.37 -0.29 -6.73
CA LEU A 24 3.60 0.80 -7.68
C LEU A 24 2.89 2.09 -7.25
N ILE A 25 1.62 2.00 -6.88
CA ILE A 25 0.82 3.18 -6.48
C ILE A 25 1.45 3.83 -5.26
N LEU A 26 1.80 3.05 -4.24
CA LEU A 26 2.45 3.52 -3.01
C LEU A 26 3.79 4.17 -3.32
N TYR A 27 4.63 3.52 -4.12
CA TYR A 27 5.92 4.04 -4.58
C TYR A 27 5.79 5.38 -5.31
N ARG A 28 4.91 5.46 -6.32
CA ARG A 28 4.72 6.70 -7.09
C ARG A 28 4.18 7.83 -6.22
N ARG A 29 3.30 7.51 -5.27
CA ARG A 29 2.77 8.48 -4.32
C ARG A 29 3.86 9.02 -3.39
N ALA A 30 4.63 8.14 -2.74
CA ALA A 30 5.73 8.56 -1.87
C ALA A 30 6.73 9.45 -2.61
N LYS A 31 7.05 9.10 -3.87
CA LYS A 31 7.92 9.90 -4.74
C LYS A 31 7.34 11.30 -4.98
N LEU A 32 6.10 11.36 -5.45
CA LEU A 32 5.44 12.64 -5.77
C LEU A 32 5.35 13.53 -4.53
N CYS A 33 4.83 13.00 -3.43
CA CYS A 33 4.55 13.76 -2.22
C CYS A 33 5.85 14.28 -1.57
N SER A 34 6.93 13.50 -1.63
CA SER A 34 8.25 13.96 -1.20
C SER A 34 8.83 15.01 -2.15
N SER A 35 8.72 14.82 -3.47
CA SER A 35 9.28 15.74 -4.47
C SER A 35 8.61 17.12 -4.52
N LEU A 36 7.32 17.18 -4.18
CA LEU A 36 6.52 18.41 -4.23
C LEU A 36 6.20 18.96 -2.83
N ASP A 37 6.77 18.39 -1.77
CA ASP A 37 6.48 18.70 -0.37
C ASP A 37 4.97 18.80 -0.06
N LEU A 38 4.23 17.80 -0.53
CA LEU A 38 2.80 17.63 -0.28
C LEU A 38 2.59 16.83 1.00
N LYS A 39 1.49 17.08 1.70
CA LYS A 39 1.13 16.34 2.92
C LYS A 39 0.69 14.92 2.59
N CYS A 40 -0.18 14.77 1.60
CA CYS A 40 -0.73 13.51 1.08
C CYS A 40 -1.33 12.59 2.15
N LEU A 41 -2.09 13.18 3.08
CA LEU A 41 -2.70 12.48 4.22
C LEU A 41 -4.13 12.01 3.94
N ASP A 42 -4.53 10.92 4.59
CA ASP A 42 -5.87 10.31 4.58
C ASP A 42 -6.36 9.93 3.17
N LEU A 43 -5.42 9.54 2.30
CA LEU A 43 -5.74 9.28 0.90
C LEU A 43 -6.06 7.80 0.66
N PRO A 44 -7.05 7.48 -0.19
CA PRO A 44 -7.28 6.11 -0.64
C PRO A 44 -6.15 5.65 -1.57
N ILE A 45 -5.91 4.35 -1.67
CA ILE A 45 -4.98 3.74 -2.62
C ILE A 45 -5.39 4.10 -4.05
N LEU A 46 -6.65 3.85 -4.40
CA LEU A 46 -7.20 4.09 -5.74
C LEU A 46 -8.68 4.51 -5.65
N ALA A 47 -9.23 5.01 -6.75
CA ALA A 47 -10.64 5.32 -6.92
C ALA A 47 -11.16 4.84 -8.28
N THR A 48 -12.46 4.62 -8.40
CA THR A 48 -13.12 4.22 -9.66
C THR A 48 -13.24 5.38 -10.65
N THR A 49 -12.10 5.92 -11.06
CA THR A 49 -11.99 6.92 -12.12
C THR A 49 -10.74 6.64 -12.96
N PRO A 50 -10.81 6.73 -14.29
CA PRO A 50 -9.62 6.57 -15.14
C PRO A 50 -8.59 7.68 -14.88
N LEU A 51 -9.03 8.82 -14.31
CA LEU A 51 -8.13 9.94 -14.00
C LEU A 51 -7.00 9.54 -13.06
N VAL A 52 -7.15 8.52 -12.20
CA VAL A 52 -6.09 8.10 -11.26
C VAL A 52 -5.23 6.95 -11.79
N ALA A 53 -5.45 6.50 -13.04
CA ALA A 53 -4.74 5.39 -13.64
C ALA A 53 -4.34 5.75 -15.09
N LYS A 54 -3.10 6.26 -15.25
CA LYS A 54 -2.58 6.67 -16.57
C LYS A 54 -2.75 5.54 -17.60
N ASN A 55 -3.23 5.90 -18.79
CA ASN A 55 -3.47 4.99 -19.93
C ASN A 55 -4.48 3.86 -19.66
N CYS A 56 -5.25 3.91 -18.57
CA CYS A 56 -6.31 2.94 -18.29
C CYS A 56 -7.68 3.51 -18.62
N ASP A 57 -8.52 2.67 -19.22
CA ASP A 57 -9.92 3.02 -19.42
C ASP A 57 -10.72 2.76 -18.14
N ARG A 58 -11.92 3.35 -18.09
CA ARG A 58 -12.84 3.21 -16.96
C ARG A 58 -13.14 1.73 -16.64
N ASP A 59 -13.25 0.89 -17.66
CA ASP A 59 -13.53 -0.54 -17.52
C ASP A 59 -12.39 -1.30 -16.83
N ASP A 60 -11.14 -0.91 -17.08
CA ASP A 60 -9.98 -1.53 -16.44
C ASP A 60 -9.96 -1.23 -14.95
N VAL A 61 -10.24 0.02 -14.58
CA VAL A 61 -10.38 0.42 -13.17
C VAL A 61 -11.50 -0.35 -12.50
N TYR A 62 -12.67 -0.52 -13.13
CA TYR A 62 -13.75 -1.33 -12.56
C TYR A 62 -13.41 -2.81 -12.44
N LYS A 63 -12.66 -3.39 -13.39
CA LYS A 63 -12.18 -4.77 -13.28
C LYS A 63 -11.26 -4.94 -12.08
N PHE A 64 -10.36 -3.99 -11.84
CA PHE A 64 -9.52 -3.98 -10.65
C PHE A 64 -10.34 -3.93 -9.35
N PHE A 65 -11.32 -3.03 -9.25
CA PHE A 65 -12.17 -2.95 -8.05
C PHE A 65 -12.98 -4.23 -7.83
N ARG A 66 -13.49 -4.87 -8.89
CA ARG A 66 -14.15 -6.17 -8.81
C ARG A 66 -13.20 -7.28 -8.35
N ARG A 67 -11.94 -7.27 -8.82
CA ARG A 67 -10.89 -8.20 -8.36
C ARG A 67 -10.59 -8.00 -6.87
N MET A 68 -10.39 -6.75 -6.45
CA MET A 68 -10.13 -6.42 -5.04
C MET A 68 -11.27 -6.85 -4.12
N ARG A 69 -12.54 -6.64 -4.51
CA ARG A 69 -13.67 -7.10 -3.71
C ARG A 69 -13.67 -8.62 -3.51
N ARG A 70 -13.47 -9.39 -4.59
CA ARG A 70 -13.35 -10.85 -4.51
C ARG A 70 -12.21 -11.31 -3.60
N ILE A 71 -11.06 -10.63 -3.66
CA ILE A 71 -9.92 -10.93 -2.79
C ILE A 71 -10.30 -10.68 -1.33
N VAL A 72 -10.90 -9.52 -1.02
CA VAL A 72 -11.34 -9.19 0.35
C VAL A 72 -12.39 -10.17 0.86
N GLU A 73 -13.36 -10.57 0.04
CA GLU A 73 -14.37 -11.57 0.38
C GLU A 73 -13.75 -12.94 0.74
N LYS A 74 -12.65 -13.32 0.08
CA LYS A 74 -11.91 -14.56 0.40
C LYS A 74 -11.07 -14.46 1.66
N MET A 75 -10.45 -13.30 1.88
CA MET A 75 -9.46 -13.12 2.95
C MET A 75 -10.07 -12.63 4.28
N GLY A 76 -11.27 -12.04 4.24
CA GLY A 76 -11.90 -11.35 5.36
C GLY A 76 -11.47 -9.89 5.53
N ASP A 77 -12.11 -9.20 6.48
CA ASP A 77 -11.97 -7.75 6.68
C ASP A 77 -10.73 -7.32 7.48
N GLU A 78 -10.19 -8.22 8.32
CA GLU A 78 -8.96 -8.03 9.10
C GLU A 78 -8.00 -9.21 8.87
N ILE A 79 -7.05 -9.00 7.97
CA ILE A 79 -6.12 -10.01 7.50
C ILE A 79 -4.88 -10.00 8.39
N GLU A 80 -4.64 -11.04 9.18
CA GLU A 80 -3.44 -11.09 10.00
C GLU A 80 -2.17 -11.19 9.14
N ILE A 81 -1.24 -10.24 9.31
CA ILE A 81 0.02 -10.20 8.56
C ILE A 81 1.26 -10.39 9.43
N PHE A 82 1.13 -10.15 10.74
CA PHE A 82 2.23 -10.25 11.68
C PHE A 82 1.75 -10.67 13.07
N ARG A 83 2.49 -11.55 13.76
CA ARG A 83 2.27 -11.88 15.17
C ARG A 83 3.56 -12.19 15.92
N PHE A 84 3.81 -11.45 17.00
CA PHE A 84 4.91 -11.67 17.94
C PHE A 84 4.41 -11.50 19.39
N GLY A 85 4.16 -12.61 20.07
CA GLY A 85 3.57 -12.58 21.42
C GLY A 85 2.20 -11.90 21.43
N LYS A 86 2.07 -10.78 22.16
CA LYS A 86 0.85 -9.95 22.19
C LYS A 86 0.78 -8.90 21.08
N LEU A 87 1.92 -8.61 20.42
CA LEU A 87 1.98 -7.70 19.28
C LEU A 87 1.44 -8.43 18.06
N SER A 88 0.46 -7.85 17.38
CA SER A 88 -0.05 -8.37 16.12
C SER A 88 -0.39 -7.23 15.16
N ALA A 89 -0.26 -7.48 13.86
CA ALA A 89 -0.65 -6.52 12.84
C ALA A 89 -1.60 -7.16 11.84
N TYR A 90 -2.62 -6.40 11.47
CA TYR A 90 -3.66 -6.79 10.54
C TYR A 90 -3.74 -5.78 9.40
N LEU A 91 -3.94 -6.28 8.19
CA LEU A 91 -4.30 -5.49 7.03
C LEU A 91 -5.81 -5.44 6.92
N SER A 92 -6.39 -4.24 6.81
CA SER A 92 -7.80 -4.06 6.51
C SER A 92 -7.96 -3.31 5.19
N ILE A 93 -8.85 -3.81 4.34
CA ILE A 93 -9.13 -3.24 3.02
C ILE A 93 -10.60 -2.82 2.98
N VAL A 94 -10.87 -1.53 2.74
CA VAL A 94 -12.21 -0.96 2.86
C VAL A 94 -12.58 -0.19 1.60
N PHE A 95 -13.78 -0.46 1.08
CA PHE A 95 -14.37 0.29 -0.02
C PHE A 95 -15.35 1.33 0.49
N LYS A 96 -15.24 2.57 0.01
CA LYS A 96 -16.17 3.65 0.39
C LYS A 96 -16.51 4.54 -0.78
N THR A 97 -17.74 5.05 -0.83
CA THR A 97 -18.09 6.14 -1.74
C THR A 97 -17.53 7.44 -1.20
N ALA A 98 -16.86 8.23 -2.04
CA ALA A 98 -16.31 9.52 -1.66
C ALA A 98 -16.26 10.48 -2.84
N THR A 99 -16.03 11.75 -2.52
CA THR A 99 -15.52 12.75 -3.44
C THR A 99 -14.02 12.84 -3.27
N ILE A 100 -13.28 12.84 -4.38
CA ILE A 100 -11.82 12.93 -4.37
C ILE A 100 -11.35 14.13 -5.17
N LYS A 101 -10.09 14.52 -4.97
CA LYS A 101 -9.40 15.51 -5.78
C LYS A 101 -8.20 14.88 -6.45
N VAL A 102 -8.01 15.18 -7.73
CA VAL A 102 -7.00 14.54 -8.57
C VAL A 102 -6.10 15.57 -9.21
N HIS A 103 -4.79 15.43 -9.01
CA HIS A 103 -3.76 16.18 -9.72
C HIS A 103 -3.00 15.22 -10.64
N ASN A 104 -3.06 15.46 -11.96
CA ASN A 104 -2.60 14.54 -13.00
C ASN A 104 -3.26 13.16 -12.87
N THR A 105 -2.57 12.22 -12.19
CA THR A 105 -3.07 10.88 -11.92
C THR A 105 -3.04 10.49 -10.45
N PHE A 106 -2.87 11.47 -9.57
CA PHE A 106 -2.69 11.25 -8.14
C PHE A 106 -3.84 11.87 -7.37
N ILE A 107 -4.36 11.10 -6.42
CA ILE A 107 -5.32 11.60 -5.45
C ILE A 107 -4.55 12.52 -4.50
N VAL A 108 -5.09 13.70 -4.23
CA VAL A 108 -4.53 14.69 -3.32
C VAL A 108 -5.62 15.14 -2.34
N ASN A 109 -5.22 15.60 -1.15
CA ASN A 109 -6.16 16.13 -0.18
C ASN A 109 -6.50 17.60 -0.48
N ASP A 110 -7.42 18.15 0.30
CA ASP A 110 -7.90 19.53 0.11
C ASP A 110 -6.81 20.58 0.30
N GLU A 111 -5.86 20.34 1.19
CA GLU A 111 -4.77 21.27 1.47
C GLU A 111 -3.74 21.28 0.34
N ASP A 112 -3.35 20.10 -0.15
CA ASP A 112 -2.41 19.94 -1.24
C ASP A 112 -2.99 20.46 -2.57
N CYS A 113 -4.28 20.26 -2.79
CA CYS A 113 -5.00 20.80 -3.94
C CYS A 113 -5.03 22.34 -3.99
N LYS A 114 -4.73 23.04 -2.87
CA LYS A 114 -4.51 24.50 -2.92
C LYS A 114 -3.15 24.88 -3.51
N LYS A 115 -2.19 23.95 -3.52
CA LYS A 115 -0.81 24.15 -3.99
C LYS A 115 -0.59 23.66 -5.43
N VAL A 116 -1.41 22.72 -5.90
CA VAL A 116 -1.29 22.11 -7.23
C VAL A 116 -2.61 22.18 -7.98
N ASN A 117 -2.56 22.20 -9.31
CA ASN A 117 -3.76 22.25 -10.14
C ASN A 117 -4.50 20.89 -10.09
N CYS A 118 -5.71 20.87 -9.54
CA CYS A 118 -6.46 19.66 -9.23
C CYS A 118 -7.89 19.76 -9.74
N VAL A 119 -8.49 18.61 -10.04
CA VAL A 119 -9.90 18.48 -10.41
C VAL A 119 -10.66 17.67 -9.35
N THR A 120 -11.90 18.06 -9.07
CA THR A 120 -12.78 17.34 -8.16
C THR A 120 -13.58 16.29 -8.91
N VAL A 121 -13.62 15.06 -8.38
CA VAL A 121 -14.38 13.95 -8.94
C VAL A 121 -15.31 13.42 -7.86
N ASN A 122 -16.62 13.50 -8.11
CA ASN A 122 -17.65 13.11 -7.15
C ASN A 122 -18.09 11.65 -7.34
N ASN A 123 -18.67 11.08 -6.28
CA ASN A 123 -19.35 9.79 -6.31
C ASN A 123 -18.50 8.64 -6.87
N VAL A 124 -17.22 8.60 -6.49
CA VAL A 124 -16.33 7.48 -6.83
C VAL A 124 -16.30 6.48 -5.69
N THR A 125 -16.15 5.19 -6.02
CA THR A 125 -15.76 4.19 -5.03
C THR A 125 -14.25 4.28 -4.83
N THR A 126 -13.81 4.37 -3.59
CA THR A 126 -12.41 4.44 -3.18
C THR A 126 -12.00 3.12 -2.53
N LEU A 127 -10.76 2.71 -2.78
CA LEU A 127 -10.10 1.59 -2.14
C LEU A 127 -9.15 2.14 -1.07
N ASN A 128 -9.43 1.85 0.19
CA ASN A 128 -8.60 2.25 1.32
C ASN A 128 -7.92 1.02 1.91
N MET A 129 -6.66 1.16 2.31
CA MET A 129 -5.94 0.10 3.03
C MET A 129 -5.41 0.66 4.35
N ARG A 130 -5.62 -0.10 5.42
CA ARG A 130 -5.25 0.28 6.78
C ARG A 130 -4.40 -0.82 7.41
N LEU A 131 -3.38 -0.40 8.14
CA LEU A 131 -2.59 -1.25 9.01
C LEU A 131 -3.12 -1.08 10.44
N ILE A 132 -3.63 -2.16 11.03
CA ILE A 132 -4.12 -2.21 12.41
C ILE A 132 -3.07 -2.94 13.23
N VAL A 133 -2.32 -2.21 14.06
CA VAL A 133 -1.31 -2.77 14.96
C VAL A 133 -1.92 -2.88 16.37
N LYS A 134 -2.12 -4.10 16.86
CA LYS A 134 -2.55 -4.37 18.23
C LYS A 134 -1.31 -4.58 19.09
N LEU A 135 -1.05 -3.65 20.01
CA LEU A 135 0.09 -3.69 20.94
C LEU A 135 -0.25 -4.53 22.18
N SER A 136 -1.53 -4.54 22.57
CA SER A 136 -2.11 -5.38 23.63
C SER A 136 -3.60 -5.65 23.33
N ASN A 137 -4.32 -6.29 24.25
CA ASN A 137 -5.76 -6.50 24.13
C ASN A 137 -6.56 -5.18 24.13
N GLU A 138 -6.00 -4.11 24.71
CA GLU A 138 -6.66 -2.82 24.91
C GLU A 138 -6.05 -1.71 24.05
N ASN A 139 -4.79 -1.85 23.64
CA ASN A 139 -4.06 -0.85 22.89
C ASN A 139 -3.94 -1.24 21.41
N LEU A 140 -4.52 -0.42 20.54
CA LEU A 140 -4.42 -0.57 19.09
C LEU A 140 -4.07 0.76 18.40
N VAL A 141 -3.36 0.67 17.30
CA VAL A 141 -3.02 1.78 16.40
C VAL A 141 -3.56 1.45 15.02
N ILE A 142 -4.27 2.38 14.39
CA ILE A 142 -4.76 2.23 13.02
C ILE A 142 -4.08 3.27 12.15
N LEU A 143 -3.31 2.83 11.16
CA LEU A 143 -2.58 3.68 10.22
C LEU A 143 -3.17 3.51 8.82
N ASN A 144 -3.36 4.61 8.11
CA ASN A 144 -3.57 4.58 6.66
C ASN A 144 -2.25 4.17 5.99
N ILE A 145 -2.27 3.15 5.11
CA ILE A 145 -1.03 2.62 4.50
C ILE A 145 -0.32 3.66 3.64
N PRO A 146 -0.99 4.36 2.68
CA PRO A 146 -0.39 5.49 1.98
C PRO A 146 0.33 6.47 2.90
N ASP A 147 -0.30 6.87 4.00
CA ASP A 147 0.26 7.84 4.93
C ASP A 147 1.50 7.28 5.64
N ALA A 148 1.47 6.01 6.04
CA ALA A 148 2.63 5.34 6.64
C ALA A 148 3.82 5.31 5.68
N VAL A 149 3.59 5.02 4.39
CA VAL A 149 4.65 5.00 3.37
C VAL A 149 5.20 6.40 3.10
N ILE A 150 4.34 7.42 3.03
CA ILE A 150 4.78 8.81 2.86
C ILE A 150 5.57 9.28 4.09
N TRP A 151 5.12 8.93 5.28
CA TRP A 151 5.81 9.25 6.52
C TRP A 151 7.21 8.61 6.59
N LEU A 152 7.33 7.33 6.23
CA LEU A 152 8.62 6.65 6.10
C LEU A 152 9.55 7.40 5.13
N SER A 153 9.02 7.83 3.98
CA SER A 153 9.78 8.56 2.96
C SER A 153 10.27 9.91 3.47
N LYS A 154 9.47 10.61 4.28
CA LYS A 154 9.86 11.91 4.86
C LYS A 154 10.85 11.77 6.01
N MET A 155 10.76 10.70 6.80
CA MET A 155 11.60 10.49 8.00
C MET A 155 12.94 9.83 7.68
N TYR A 156 12.94 8.83 6.80
CA TYR A 156 14.10 7.99 6.52
C TYR A 156 14.61 8.15 5.08
N GLY A 157 13.89 8.90 4.24
CA GLY A 157 14.23 9.09 2.84
C GLY A 157 13.53 8.10 1.91
N PHE A 158 13.49 8.47 0.63
CA PHE A 158 12.80 7.69 -0.40
C PHE A 158 13.47 6.35 -0.69
N ASP A 159 14.80 6.27 -0.61
CA ASP A 159 15.55 5.04 -0.89
C ASP A 159 15.24 3.94 0.14
N VAL A 160 15.19 4.29 1.42
CA VAL A 160 14.77 3.38 2.50
C VAL A 160 13.33 2.92 2.29
N THR A 161 12.45 3.84 1.90
CA THR A 161 11.04 3.50 1.63
C THR A 161 10.92 2.53 0.44
N TYR A 162 11.72 2.74 -0.61
CA TYR A 162 11.79 1.80 -1.72
C TYR A 162 12.31 0.43 -1.27
N GLY A 163 13.37 0.38 -0.46
CA GLY A 163 13.88 -0.86 0.13
C GLY A 163 12.80 -1.62 0.91
N ILE A 164 12.00 -0.93 1.73
CA ILE A 164 10.88 -1.55 2.45
C ILE A 164 9.80 -2.08 1.51
N LEU A 165 9.40 -1.33 0.48
CA LEU A 165 8.41 -1.81 -0.50
C LEU A 165 8.95 -3.01 -1.30
N LYS A 166 10.24 -3.01 -1.61
CA LYS A 166 10.94 -4.11 -2.28
C LYS A 166 11.06 -5.35 -1.38
N LEU A 167 11.33 -5.19 -0.10
CA LEU A 167 11.29 -6.28 0.88
C LEU A 167 9.91 -6.94 0.94
N ILE A 168 8.84 -6.15 0.94
CA ILE A 168 7.46 -6.67 0.90
C ILE A 168 7.22 -7.44 -0.41
N HIS A 169 7.62 -6.86 -1.54
CA HIS A 169 7.55 -7.52 -2.84
C HIS A 169 8.28 -8.87 -2.83
N ASP A 170 9.57 -8.87 -2.50
CA ASP A 170 10.44 -10.05 -2.56
C ASP A 170 9.94 -11.13 -1.61
N TYR A 171 9.48 -10.75 -0.41
CA TYR A 171 8.93 -11.69 0.55
C TYR A 171 7.67 -12.39 0.05
N ILE A 172 6.75 -11.67 -0.62
CA ILE A 172 5.53 -12.26 -1.14
C ILE A 172 5.79 -13.07 -2.43
N GLU A 173 6.75 -12.63 -3.25
CA GLU A 173 7.09 -13.32 -4.50
C GLU A 173 7.89 -14.61 -4.27
N THR A 174 8.92 -14.55 -3.42
CA THR A 174 9.88 -15.65 -3.20
C THR A 174 9.65 -16.40 -1.91
N GLY A 175 8.86 -15.83 -0.98
CA GLY A 175 8.65 -16.40 0.33
C GLY A 175 9.81 -16.22 1.30
N THR A 176 10.82 -15.41 0.93
CA THR A 176 12.03 -15.13 1.71
C THR A 176 12.36 -13.63 1.68
N PHE A 177 12.86 -13.10 2.79
CA PHE A 177 13.42 -11.75 2.80
C PHE A 177 14.87 -11.77 2.32
N ASN A 178 15.26 -10.72 1.60
CA ASN A 178 16.65 -10.45 1.25
C ASN A 178 17.41 -9.85 2.48
N ASP A 179 18.68 -9.50 2.31
CA ASP A 179 19.52 -8.97 3.39
C ASP A 179 19.14 -7.55 3.84
N GLU A 180 18.31 -6.82 3.06
CA GLU A 180 17.80 -5.48 3.43
C GLU A 180 16.87 -5.54 4.66
N ILE A 181 16.46 -6.74 5.10
CA ILE A 181 15.63 -6.92 6.31
C ILE A 181 16.29 -6.38 7.57
N ASP A 182 17.62 -6.38 7.63
CA ASP A 182 18.35 -5.92 8.82
C ASP A 182 18.17 -4.40 9.03
N GLU A 183 18.06 -3.63 7.94
CA GLU A 183 17.75 -2.20 7.99
C GLU A 183 16.33 -1.96 8.53
N LEU A 184 15.36 -2.76 8.10
CA LEU A 184 13.99 -2.70 8.63
C LEU A 184 13.95 -3.04 10.13
N ILE A 185 14.68 -4.09 10.55
CA ILE A 185 14.76 -4.47 11.95
C ILE A 185 15.42 -3.37 12.78
N GLU A 186 16.42 -2.68 12.25
CA GLU A 186 17.03 -1.53 12.92
C GLU A 186 16.02 -0.39 13.12
N ILE A 187 15.20 -0.07 12.11
CA ILE A 187 14.11 0.92 12.23
C ILE A 187 13.13 0.51 13.33
N VAL A 188 12.71 -0.76 13.35
CA VAL A 188 11.79 -1.31 14.36
C VAL A 188 12.40 -1.22 15.77
N ARG A 189 13.70 -1.50 15.92
CA ARG A 189 14.43 -1.33 17.19
C ARG A 189 14.46 0.11 17.68
N ARG A 190 14.61 1.08 16.78
CA ARG A 190 14.55 2.51 17.13
C ARG A 190 13.18 2.92 17.67
N TRP A 191 12.12 2.16 17.38
CA TRP A 191 10.78 2.35 17.96
C TRP A 191 10.58 1.61 19.28
N GLY A 192 11.66 1.07 19.87
CA GLY A 192 11.64 0.38 21.15
C GLY A 192 11.20 -1.09 21.08
N ILE A 193 10.99 -1.63 19.87
CA ILE A 193 10.61 -3.03 19.69
C ILE A 193 11.88 -3.84 19.43
N ASN A 194 12.32 -4.61 20.43
CA ASN A 194 13.47 -5.48 20.27
C ASN A 194 13.05 -6.85 19.70
N ILE A 195 13.39 -7.08 18.43
CA ILE A 195 13.14 -8.34 17.74
C ILE A 195 14.40 -8.74 16.96
N ASP A 196 14.74 -10.03 17.00
CA ASP A 196 15.80 -10.61 16.17
C ASP A 196 15.25 -11.02 14.79
N ARG A 197 16.17 -11.26 13.85
CA ARG A 197 15.82 -11.57 12.46
C ARG A 197 14.96 -12.82 12.32
N GLU A 198 15.30 -13.90 13.03
CA GLU A 198 14.52 -15.13 12.95
C GLU A 198 13.11 -14.95 13.52
N SER A 199 13.01 -14.29 14.66
CA SER A 199 11.72 -13.98 15.28
C SER A 199 10.88 -13.09 14.38
N PHE A 200 11.46 -12.09 13.73
CA PHE A 200 10.76 -11.25 12.76
C PHE A 200 10.21 -12.07 11.60
N ILE A 201 11.04 -12.93 10.99
CA ILE A 201 10.63 -13.80 9.87
C ILE A 201 9.53 -14.79 10.29
N ARG A 202 9.65 -15.41 11.47
CA ARG A 202 8.60 -16.29 12.01
C ARG A 202 7.30 -15.52 12.23
N SER A 203 7.39 -14.29 12.72
CA SER A 203 6.24 -13.46 13.00
C SER A 203 5.51 -12.98 11.75
N THR A 204 6.15 -12.94 10.58
CA THR A 204 5.52 -12.60 9.30
C THR A 204 4.91 -13.79 8.55
N LEU A 205 4.99 -15.01 9.10
CA LEU A 205 4.42 -16.21 8.45
C LEU A 205 2.90 -16.11 8.18
N PRO A 206 2.06 -15.51 9.06
CA PRO A 206 0.66 -15.26 8.73
C PRO A 206 0.50 -14.40 7.47
N GLY A 207 1.32 -13.37 7.34
CA GLY A 207 1.34 -12.49 6.17
C GLY A 207 1.69 -13.21 4.89
N LYS A 208 2.62 -14.18 4.91
CA LYS A 208 2.95 -14.97 3.71
C LYS A 208 1.73 -15.70 3.17
N ARG A 209 1.06 -16.48 4.01
CA ARG A 209 -0.12 -17.28 3.61
C ARG A 209 -1.26 -16.41 3.11
N ASN A 210 -1.51 -15.30 3.80
CA ASN A 210 -2.64 -14.45 3.50
C ASN A 210 -2.37 -13.57 2.27
N LEU A 211 -1.20 -12.92 2.20
CA LEU A 211 -0.91 -11.95 1.13
C LEU A 211 -0.60 -12.61 -0.22
N GLU A 212 -0.34 -13.93 -0.26
CA GLU A 212 -0.29 -14.70 -1.52
C GLU A 212 -1.58 -14.54 -2.35
N HIS A 213 -2.75 -14.33 -1.73
CA HIS A 213 -4.00 -14.02 -2.45
C HIS A 213 -3.97 -12.69 -3.22
N LEU A 214 -3.08 -11.75 -2.85
CA LEU A 214 -2.87 -10.52 -3.63
C LEU A 214 -2.08 -10.77 -4.92
N ARG A 215 -1.51 -11.96 -5.10
CA ARG A 215 -0.88 -12.39 -6.36
C ARG A 215 -1.88 -12.96 -7.36
N GLU A 216 -3.19 -12.94 -7.08
CA GLU A 216 -4.21 -13.43 -8.02
C GLU A 216 -4.13 -12.68 -9.37
N ILE A 217 -3.54 -13.37 -10.36
CA ILE A 217 -3.58 -13.06 -11.79
C ILE A 217 -4.51 -14.06 -12.46
N LYS A 218 -5.47 -13.52 -13.24
CA LYS A 218 -6.38 -14.23 -14.19
C LYS A 218 -7.47 -15.08 -13.51
N VAL A 219 -8.68 -15.16 -14.06
CA VAL A 219 -9.15 -14.93 -15.45
C VAL A 219 -9.95 -13.63 -15.61
#